data_AF-A0A4R4Z4B1-F1
#
_entry.id   AF-A0A4R4Z4B1-F1
#
_cell.length_a   1.000
_cell.length_b   1.000
_cell.length_c   1.000
_cell.angle_alpha   90.00
_cell.angle_beta   90.00
_cell.angle_gamma   90.00
#
_symmetry.space_group_name_H-M   'P 1'
#
loop_
_entity.id
_entity.type
_entity.pdbx_description
1 polymer ?
#
loop_
_entity_poly.entity_id
_entity_poly.type
_entity_poly.pdbx_seq_one_letter_code
_entity_poly.pdbx_strand_id
1 'polypeptide(L)'
;MVQTQSSPPVSPFVEPWRPSPRAKTVIALVAAGVVVLCAATYVVQRVWLTPEAAVEGYFGALEDRDATKAASYIKDSNTSISDILKSEQYVPPTKLKVDKVEGDDAKTAKVSFFIGDKQVSGEIPLHHKEKLTLGLFRGWGINGDRPSIQISAAAPVDVQVNGKPLPEDAKESRLLQVFPGRYVVSVAENQLLESTPITVDAGFGENEVTLEPRIKATAQSAAEAQVKEYLNGCVTKNVETCPFTSSITKPVWKIDTYPTLELRIGDDGAVVVETKSSGKATVTGTGYGGYPVNDQPSFTVAGLLIVEQGKLKFQPES
;
A
#
# COMPACT_ATOMS: atom_id res chain seq x y z
N MET A 1 5.79 -45.31 102.57
CA MET A 1 6.94 -44.89 101.75
C MET A 1 6.46 -44.87 100.30
N VAL A 2 6.22 -43.69 99.75
CA VAL A 2 5.74 -43.50 98.36
C VAL A 2 6.88 -42.82 97.60
N GLN A 3 7.45 -43.52 96.62
CA GLN A 3 8.45 -42.97 95.70
C GLN A 3 7.70 -42.22 94.58
N THR A 4 7.81 -40.89 94.57
CA THR A 4 7.41 -40.05 93.44
C THR A 4 8.57 -40.01 92.43
N GLN A 5 8.39 -40.64 91.27
CA GLN A 5 9.24 -40.45 90.10
C GLN A 5 9.05 -39.03 89.54
N SER A 6 10.14 -38.27 89.47
CA SER A 6 10.18 -36.97 88.81
C SER A 6 10.25 -37.16 87.29
N SER A 7 9.24 -36.68 86.56
CA SER A 7 9.25 -36.62 85.10
C SER A 7 10.22 -35.53 84.62
N PRO A 8 11.05 -35.79 83.59
CA PRO A 8 11.96 -34.79 83.06
C PRO A 8 11.21 -33.64 82.35
N PRO A 9 11.76 -32.42 82.36
CA PRO A 9 11.13 -31.26 81.74
C PRO A 9 11.06 -31.40 80.22
N VAL A 10 9.87 -31.14 79.65
CA VAL A 10 9.68 -31.00 78.21
C VAL A 10 10.40 -29.73 77.76
N SER A 11 11.45 -29.87 76.94
CA SER A 11 12.16 -28.71 76.40
C SER A 11 11.31 -28.05 75.30
N PRO A 12 11.21 -26.70 75.25
CA PRO A 12 10.42 -25.98 74.25
C PRO A 12 11.17 -25.78 72.92
N PHE A 13 12.37 -26.35 72.76
CA PHE A 13 13.21 -26.14 71.59
C PHE A 13 13.07 -27.31 70.63
N VAL A 14 12.42 -27.06 69.49
CA VAL A 14 12.44 -27.95 68.33
C VAL A 14 13.91 -28.22 67.99
N GLU A 15 14.32 -29.49 68.00
CA GLU A 15 15.69 -29.87 67.64
C GLU A 15 16.07 -29.23 66.29
N PRO A 16 17.24 -28.57 66.19
CA PRO A 16 17.67 -27.96 64.94
C PRO A 16 17.77 -29.05 63.89
N TRP A 17 16.92 -28.94 62.87
CA TRP A 17 16.84 -29.93 61.80
C TRP A 17 18.23 -30.22 61.23
N ARG A 18 18.70 -31.45 61.39
CA ARG A 18 19.95 -31.93 60.81
C ARG A 18 19.63 -32.66 59.52
N PRO A 19 19.83 -32.03 58.34
CA PRO A 19 19.57 -32.69 57.07
C PRO A 19 20.45 -33.93 56.93
N SER A 20 19.82 -35.04 56.54
CA SER A 20 20.53 -36.26 56.18
C SER A 20 21.50 -36.00 55.01
N PRO A 21 22.54 -36.83 54.81
CA PRO A 21 23.49 -36.65 53.71
C PRO A 21 22.81 -36.56 52.34
N ARG A 22 21.71 -37.31 52.15
CA ARG A 22 20.86 -37.29 50.96
C ARG A 22 20.06 -35.98 50.84
N ALA A 23 19.53 -35.46 51.94
CA ALA A 23 18.85 -34.16 51.95
C ALA A 23 19.81 -33.01 51.58
N LYS A 24 21.07 -33.07 52.03
CA LYS A 24 22.10 -32.08 51.64
C LYS A 24 22.41 -32.13 50.14
N THR A 25 22.48 -33.33 49.54
CA THR A 25 22.72 -33.47 48.09
C THR A 25 21.53 -32.97 47.28
N VAL A 26 20.31 -33.31 47.70
CA VAL A 26 19.08 -32.82 47.04
C VAL A 26 18.99 -31.30 47.14
N ILE A 27 19.25 -30.71 48.32
CA ILE A 27 19.27 -29.25 48.48
C ILE A 27 20.34 -28.61 47.60
N ALA A 28 21.54 -29.18 47.53
CA ALA A 28 22.61 -28.65 46.68
C ALA A 28 22.25 -28.71 45.20
N LEU A 29 21.63 -29.81 44.73
CA LEU A 29 21.18 -29.95 43.34
C LEU A 29 20.03 -28.99 43.02
N VAL A 30 19.07 -28.83 43.92
CA VAL A 30 17.97 -27.88 43.75
C VAL A 30 18.51 -26.44 43.73
N ALA A 31 19.40 -26.08 44.67
CA ALA A 31 20.03 -24.77 44.71
C ALA A 31 20.85 -24.49 43.43
N ALA A 32 21.65 -25.46 42.97
CA ALA A 32 22.39 -25.34 41.71
C ALA A 32 21.47 -25.18 40.50
N GLY A 33 20.37 -25.95 40.44
CA GLY A 33 19.35 -25.81 39.40
C GLY A 33 18.69 -24.44 39.39
N VAL A 34 18.36 -23.89 40.57
CA VAL A 34 17.81 -22.53 40.71
C VAL A 34 18.83 -21.48 40.28
N VAL A 35 20.11 -21.60 40.65
CA VAL A 35 21.16 -20.66 40.22
C VAL A 35 21.34 -20.68 38.71
N VAL A 36 21.37 -21.86 38.08
CA VAL A 36 21.45 -21.98 36.62
C VAL A 36 20.23 -21.36 35.95
N LEU A 37 19.04 -21.58 36.49
CA LEU A 37 17.80 -20.97 35.98
C LEU A 37 17.83 -19.44 36.10
N CYS A 38 18.25 -18.90 37.25
CA CYS A 38 18.39 -17.46 37.49
C CYS A 38 19.47 -16.83 36.60
N ALA A 39 20.58 -17.51 36.37
CA ALA A 39 21.64 -17.04 35.48
C ALA A 39 21.14 -17.04 34.02
N ALA A 40 20.44 -18.09 33.59
CA ALA A 40 19.85 -18.17 32.26
C ALA A 40 18.81 -17.08 32.03
N THR A 41 17.90 -16.84 32.99
CA THR A 41 16.92 -15.75 32.89
C THR A 41 17.56 -14.37 32.91
N TYR A 42 18.62 -14.17 33.70
CA TYR A 42 19.39 -12.93 33.70
C TYR A 42 20.05 -12.65 32.34
N VAL A 43 20.63 -13.68 31.71
CA VAL A 43 21.23 -13.56 30.37
C VAL A 43 20.16 -13.26 29.32
N VAL A 44 19.01 -13.95 29.34
CA VAL A 44 17.89 -13.67 28.43
C VAL A 44 17.39 -12.23 28.62
N GLN A 45 17.27 -11.77 29.86
CA GLN A 45 16.84 -10.41 30.17
C GLN A 45 17.82 -9.35 29.69
N ARG A 46 19.13 -9.62 29.84
CA ARG A 46 20.18 -8.65 29.50
C ARG A 46 20.53 -8.63 28.01
N VAL A 47 20.27 -9.71 27.27
CA VAL A 47 20.65 -9.81 25.86
C VAL A 47 19.45 -9.68 24.93
N TRP A 48 18.27 -10.20 25.29
CA TRP A 48 17.10 -10.27 24.37
C TRP A 48 16.00 -9.26 24.69
N LEU A 49 15.96 -8.72 25.91
CA LEU A 49 14.92 -7.78 26.36
C LEU A 49 15.47 -6.36 26.50
N THR A 50 16.43 -6.00 25.65
CA THR A 50 16.98 -4.64 25.57
C THR A 50 16.17 -3.78 24.60
N PRO A 51 16.15 -2.45 24.78
CA PRO A 51 15.50 -1.53 23.84
C PRO A 51 16.12 -1.63 22.43
N GLU A 52 17.43 -1.83 22.35
CA GLU A 52 18.16 -2.02 21.09
C GLU A 52 17.68 -3.28 20.36
N ALA A 53 17.52 -4.41 21.07
CA ALA A 53 17.04 -5.66 20.48
C ALA A 53 15.60 -5.54 19.94
N ALA A 54 14.76 -4.68 20.51
CA ALA A 54 13.43 -4.42 19.98
C ALA A 54 13.47 -3.64 18.66
N VAL A 55 14.37 -2.66 18.54
CA VAL A 55 14.60 -1.92 17.30
C VAL A 55 15.20 -2.84 16.24
N GLU A 56 16.25 -3.59 16.58
CA GLU A 56 16.88 -4.56 15.68
C GLU A 56 15.89 -5.64 15.22
N GLY A 57 15.07 -6.16 16.12
CA GLY A 57 14.04 -7.15 15.79
C GLY A 57 12.95 -6.60 14.87
N TYR A 58 12.58 -5.32 15.05
CA TYR A 58 11.66 -4.62 14.16
C TYR A 58 12.23 -4.48 12.75
N PHE A 59 13.45 -3.95 12.60
CA PHE A 59 14.09 -3.80 11.29
C PHE A 59 14.44 -5.14 10.64
N GLY A 60 14.81 -6.15 11.42
CA GLY A 60 15.00 -7.52 10.92
C GLY A 60 13.70 -8.11 10.38
N ALA A 61 12.54 -7.83 11.01
CA ALA A 61 11.25 -8.23 10.47
C ALA A 61 10.91 -7.52 9.14
N LEU A 62 11.35 -6.28 8.96
CA LEU A 62 11.20 -5.56 7.69
C LEU A 62 12.09 -6.17 6.60
N GLU A 63 13.33 -6.53 6.94
CA GLU A 63 14.25 -7.25 6.05
C GLU A 63 13.65 -8.60 5.61
N ASP A 64 13.03 -9.33 6.54
CA ASP A 64 12.28 -10.57 6.29
C ASP A 64 10.96 -10.36 5.51
N ARG A 65 10.54 -9.10 5.28
CA ARG A 65 9.23 -8.71 4.74
C ARG A 65 8.04 -9.25 5.54
N ASP A 66 8.24 -9.49 6.84
CA ASP A 66 7.24 -10.00 7.76
C ASP A 66 6.50 -8.85 8.47
N ALA A 67 5.44 -8.37 7.82
CA ALA A 67 4.59 -7.31 8.35
C ALA A 67 3.97 -7.65 9.72
N THR A 68 3.67 -8.93 9.99
CA THR A 68 3.06 -9.36 11.25
C THR A 68 4.07 -9.27 12.39
N LYS A 69 5.28 -9.77 12.17
CA LYS A 69 6.37 -9.66 13.13
C LYS A 69 6.77 -8.20 13.35
N ALA A 70 6.87 -7.40 12.29
CA ALA A 70 7.15 -5.96 12.40
C ALA A 70 6.07 -5.21 13.19
N ALA A 71 4.78 -5.43 12.87
CA ALA A 71 3.65 -4.85 13.59
C ALA A 71 3.66 -5.23 15.08
N SER A 72 4.14 -6.43 15.44
CA SER A 72 4.21 -6.88 16.85
C SER A 72 5.15 -6.06 17.73
N TYR A 73 6.04 -5.27 17.13
CA TYR A 73 6.91 -4.33 17.85
C TYR A 73 6.25 -2.98 18.08
N ILE A 74 5.25 -2.59 17.28
CA ILE A 74 4.61 -1.27 17.35
C ILE A 74 3.30 -1.37 18.13
N LYS A 75 3.05 -0.40 19.02
CA LYS A 75 1.77 -0.30 19.75
C LYS A 75 0.62 0.00 18.80
N ASP A 76 -0.52 -0.67 18.97
CA ASP A 76 -1.76 -0.45 18.21
C ASP A 76 -1.60 -0.54 16.67
N SER A 77 -0.63 -1.33 16.21
CA SER A 77 -0.32 -1.51 14.80
C SER A 77 -1.22 -2.55 14.13
N ASN A 78 -1.51 -2.35 12.85
CA ASN A 78 -2.25 -3.30 12.02
C ASN A 78 -1.36 -3.92 10.93
N THR A 79 -1.84 -5.00 10.29
CA THR A 79 -1.11 -5.75 9.25
C THR A 79 -1.75 -5.63 7.87
N SER A 80 -2.57 -4.60 7.63
CA SER A 80 -3.33 -4.41 6.39
C SER A 80 -2.44 -4.29 5.14
N ILE A 81 -1.18 -3.89 5.31
CA ILE A 81 -0.19 -3.74 4.23
C ILE A 81 0.70 -4.97 4.02
N SER A 82 0.38 -6.12 4.63
CA SER A 82 1.24 -7.31 4.55
C SER A 82 1.53 -7.79 3.13
N ASP A 83 0.56 -7.71 2.23
CA ASP A 83 0.75 -8.09 0.82
C ASP A 83 1.59 -7.08 0.03
N ILE A 84 1.58 -5.80 0.43
CA ILE A 84 2.42 -4.75 -0.15
C ILE A 84 3.90 -4.98 0.20
N LEU A 85 4.19 -5.43 1.43
CA LEU A 85 5.56 -5.71 1.90
C LEU A 85 6.16 -6.96 1.25
N LYS A 86 5.34 -7.97 0.96
CA LYS A 86 5.81 -9.21 0.31
C LYS A 86 6.23 -9.02 -1.15
N SER A 87 5.75 -7.95 -1.79
CA SER A 87 6.06 -7.63 -3.18
C SER A 87 7.56 -7.43 -3.40
N GLU A 88 8.06 -7.87 -4.56
CA GLU A 88 9.47 -7.66 -4.95
C GLU A 88 9.82 -6.17 -5.14
N GLN A 89 8.81 -5.33 -5.41
CA GLN A 89 8.98 -3.89 -5.55
C GLN A 89 9.24 -3.18 -4.20
N TYR A 90 8.95 -3.83 -3.07
CA TYR A 90 9.32 -3.33 -1.76
C TYR A 90 10.82 -3.53 -1.52
N VAL A 91 11.52 -2.43 -1.20
CA VAL A 91 12.92 -2.51 -0.74
C VAL A 91 12.96 -2.23 0.76
N PRO A 92 13.33 -3.22 1.59
CA PRO A 92 13.41 -3.02 3.02
C PRO A 92 14.59 -2.11 3.40
N PRO A 93 14.53 -1.47 4.59
CA PRO A 93 15.66 -0.74 5.14
C PRO A 93 16.82 -1.69 5.45
N THR A 94 18.05 -1.25 5.22
CA THR A 94 19.28 -2.04 5.44
C THR A 94 20.30 -1.27 6.26
N LYS A 95 21.35 -1.96 6.74
CA LYS A 95 22.48 -1.37 7.47
C LYS A 95 22.04 -0.49 8.66
N LEU A 96 21.07 -0.99 9.43
CA LEU A 96 20.64 -0.34 10.66
C LEU A 96 21.85 -0.11 11.58
N LYS A 97 21.95 1.10 12.11
CA LYS A 97 22.80 1.47 13.23
C LYS A 97 21.93 2.09 14.31
N VAL A 98 22.07 1.58 15.52
CA VAL A 98 21.46 2.14 16.73
C VAL A 98 22.59 2.79 17.53
N ASP A 99 22.58 4.11 17.63
CA ASP A 99 23.72 4.84 18.21
C ASP A 99 23.68 4.80 19.74
N LYS A 100 22.62 5.37 20.31
CA LYS A 100 22.45 5.48 21.75
C LYS A 100 20.97 5.55 22.10
N VAL A 101 20.60 4.80 23.14
CA VAL A 101 19.27 4.84 23.73
C VAL A 101 19.32 5.73 24.97
N GLU A 102 18.58 6.83 24.96
CA GLU A 102 18.57 7.85 26.02
C GLU A 102 17.21 7.87 26.71
N GLY A 103 17.18 8.08 28.04
CA GLY A 103 15.95 8.17 28.86
C GLY A 103 15.85 7.11 29.96
N ASP A 104 15.24 7.47 31.10
CA ASP A 104 15.04 6.56 32.25
C ASP A 104 13.84 5.63 32.03
N ASP A 105 12.62 6.18 31.88
CA ASP A 105 11.38 5.38 31.76
C ASP A 105 10.79 5.31 30.34
N ALA A 106 10.96 6.37 29.53
CA ALA A 106 10.64 6.40 28.11
C ALA A 106 11.96 6.56 27.35
N LYS A 107 12.38 5.48 26.69
CA LYS A 107 13.66 5.43 26.01
C LYS A 107 13.51 5.85 24.56
N THR A 108 14.32 6.77 24.09
CA THR A 108 14.37 7.14 22.67
C THR A 108 15.64 6.58 22.06
N ALA A 109 15.49 5.79 21.00
CA ALA A 109 16.62 5.26 20.23
C ALA A 109 16.92 6.15 19.04
N LYS A 110 18.15 6.67 18.95
CA LYS A 110 18.66 7.31 17.73
C LYS A 110 19.10 6.24 16.76
N VAL A 111 18.50 6.24 15.57
CA VAL A 111 18.75 5.23 14.54
C VAL A 111 19.16 5.87 13.23
N SER A 112 19.98 5.16 12.48
CA SER A 112 20.23 5.45 11.06
C SER A 112 20.22 4.16 10.25
N PHE A 113 19.69 4.21 9.04
CA PHE A 113 19.59 3.06 8.13
C PHE A 113 19.56 3.54 6.68
N PHE A 114 19.61 2.63 5.73
CA PHE A 114 19.56 2.92 4.30
C PHE A 114 18.27 2.39 3.68
N ILE A 115 17.60 3.23 2.89
CA ILE A 115 16.53 2.81 1.97
C ILE A 115 17.09 2.92 0.56
N GLY A 116 17.37 1.77 -0.08
CA GLY A 116 18.20 1.76 -1.28
C GLY A 116 19.55 2.43 -1.00
N ASP A 117 19.85 3.51 -1.72
CA ASP A 117 21.10 4.26 -1.57
C ASP A 117 21.00 5.47 -0.64
N LYS A 118 19.79 5.78 -0.14
CA LYS A 118 19.55 6.97 0.69
C LYS A 118 19.69 6.61 2.16
N GLN A 119 20.61 7.28 2.86
CA GLN A 119 20.69 7.21 4.32
C GLN A 119 19.56 8.03 4.94
N VAL A 120 18.86 7.43 5.89
CA VAL A 120 17.81 8.05 6.69
C VAL A 120 18.20 7.92 8.16
N SER A 121 17.99 8.99 8.93
CA SER A 121 18.23 9.00 10.37
C SER A 121 17.02 9.59 11.08
N GLY A 122 16.75 9.12 12.30
CA GLY A 122 15.62 9.59 13.09
C GLY A 122 15.65 9.05 14.51
N GLU A 123 14.60 9.38 15.24
CA GLU A 123 14.41 8.97 16.63
C GLU A 123 13.19 8.06 16.74
N ILE A 124 13.34 6.93 17.43
CA ILE A 124 12.27 5.97 17.67
C ILE A 124 11.97 5.97 19.16
N PRO A 125 10.79 6.46 19.59
CA PRO A 125 10.37 6.36 20.98
C PRO A 125 10.04 4.90 21.32
N LEU A 126 10.43 4.47 22.51
CA LEU A 126 10.24 3.11 23.00
C LEU A 126 9.44 3.12 24.30
N HIS A 127 8.71 2.04 24.53
CA HIS A 127 7.94 1.81 25.74
C HIS A 127 8.12 0.38 26.24
N HIS A 128 7.89 0.15 27.52
CA HIS A 128 7.74 -1.20 28.04
C HIS A 128 6.39 -1.78 27.60
N LYS A 129 6.41 -2.99 27.03
CA LYS A 129 5.19 -3.73 26.71
C LYS A 129 4.43 -4.04 28.01
N GLU A 130 3.11 -3.89 27.97
CA GLU A 130 2.23 -4.19 29.11
C GLU A 130 2.19 -5.69 29.40
N LYS A 131 2.23 -6.52 28.35
CA LYS A 131 2.22 -7.98 28.46
C LYS A 131 3.60 -8.50 28.88
N LEU A 132 3.57 -9.46 29.81
CA LEU A 132 4.76 -10.18 30.24
C LEU A 132 5.14 -11.26 29.21
N THR A 133 6.33 -11.15 28.65
CA THR A 133 7.01 -12.22 27.92
C THR A 133 7.39 -13.31 28.92
N LEU A 134 7.02 -14.56 28.62
CA LEU A 134 7.24 -15.74 29.48
C LEU A 134 6.66 -15.58 30.91
N GLY A 135 5.64 -14.74 31.08
CA GLY A 135 4.95 -14.54 32.37
C GLY A 135 5.79 -13.81 33.45
N LEU A 136 7.02 -13.41 33.16
CA LEU A 136 7.94 -12.83 34.14
C LEU A 136 8.57 -11.50 33.71
N PHE A 137 8.67 -11.22 32.41
CA PHE A 137 9.48 -10.10 31.92
C PHE A 137 8.71 -9.18 31.00
N ARG A 138 8.88 -7.86 31.15
CA ARG A 138 8.35 -6.88 30.20
C ARG A 138 9.37 -6.64 29.09
N GLY A 139 8.99 -6.94 27.85
CA GLY A 139 9.78 -6.56 26.68
C GLY A 139 9.68 -5.07 26.36
N TRP A 140 10.43 -4.63 25.35
CA TRP A 140 10.30 -3.31 24.76
C TRP A 140 9.44 -3.36 23.51
N GLY A 141 8.72 -2.27 23.25
CA GLY A 141 8.00 -1.99 22.02
C GLY A 141 8.30 -0.57 21.54
N ILE A 142 8.00 -0.31 20.29
CA ILE A 142 8.10 0.99 19.66
C ILE A 142 6.80 1.74 19.91
N ASN A 143 6.93 2.94 20.43
CA ASN A 143 5.84 3.89 20.58
C ASN A 143 6.04 4.97 19.52
N GLY A 144 5.20 5.06 18.52
CA GLY A 144 5.38 6.06 17.47
C GLY A 144 4.57 5.73 16.24
N ASP A 145 4.25 6.79 15.51
CA ASP A 145 3.51 6.69 14.28
C ASP A 145 4.37 6.06 13.19
N ARG A 146 3.73 5.24 12.37
CA ARG A 146 4.34 4.72 11.16
C ARG A 146 4.52 5.86 10.15
N PRO A 147 5.53 5.79 9.28
CA PRO A 147 5.56 6.70 8.13
C PRO A 147 4.29 6.51 7.31
N SER A 148 3.83 7.59 6.67
CA SER A 148 2.65 7.58 5.83
C SER A 148 2.98 8.04 4.42
N ILE A 149 2.18 7.58 3.45
CA ILE A 149 2.22 8.02 2.06
C ILE A 149 0.84 8.59 1.73
N GLN A 150 0.76 9.91 1.56
CA GLN A 150 -0.41 10.59 1.02
C GLN A 150 -0.35 10.55 -0.50
N ILE A 151 -1.35 9.95 -1.12
CA ILE A 151 -1.39 9.77 -2.57
C ILE A 151 -2.47 10.66 -3.17
N SER A 152 -2.07 11.49 -4.12
CA SER A 152 -2.95 12.35 -4.90
C SER A 152 -2.87 11.92 -6.37
N ALA A 153 -3.95 12.12 -7.11
CA ALA A 153 -3.98 11.89 -8.55
C ALA A 153 -4.72 13.04 -9.23
N ALA A 154 -4.21 13.50 -10.37
CA ALA A 154 -4.85 14.58 -11.15
C ALA A 154 -6.20 14.17 -11.78
N ALA A 155 -6.55 12.88 -11.73
CA ALA A 155 -7.82 12.34 -12.21
C ALA A 155 -8.29 11.21 -11.27
N PRO A 156 -9.60 10.93 -11.19
CA PRO A 156 -10.13 9.86 -10.34
C PRO A 156 -9.76 8.49 -10.93
N VAL A 157 -8.74 7.86 -10.35
CA VAL A 157 -8.21 6.56 -10.80
C VAL A 157 -7.94 5.64 -9.62
N ASP A 158 -8.04 4.35 -9.87
CA ASP A 158 -7.58 3.34 -8.93
C ASP A 158 -6.06 3.37 -8.84
N VAL A 159 -5.54 3.25 -7.63
CA VAL A 159 -4.11 3.31 -7.32
C VAL A 159 -3.68 2.03 -6.65
N GLN A 160 -2.44 1.65 -6.93
CA GLN A 160 -1.77 0.52 -6.32
C GLN A 160 -0.39 0.92 -5.79
N VAL A 161 0.04 0.21 -4.76
CA VAL A 161 1.37 0.34 -4.16
C VAL A 161 2.05 -1.03 -4.24
N ASN A 162 3.26 -1.06 -4.78
CA ASN A 162 4.02 -2.28 -5.07
C ASN A 162 3.24 -3.32 -5.88
N GLY A 163 2.40 -2.86 -6.82
CA GLY A 163 1.54 -3.71 -7.65
C GLY A 163 0.37 -4.36 -6.89
N LYS A 164 0.04 -3.87 -5.69
CA LYS A 164 -1.11 -4.32 -4.89
C LYS A 164 -2.11 -3.18 -4.71
N PRO A 165 -3.43 -3.46 -4.74
CA PRO A 165 -4.42 -2.44 -4.47
C PRO A 165 -4.27 -1.87 -3.06
N LEU A 166 -4.69 -0.63 -2.87
CA LEU A 166 -4.75 -0.04 -1.54
C LEU A 166 -5.72 -0.84 -0.63
N PRO A 167 -5.40 -1.00 0.66
CA PRO A 167 -6.33 -1.58 1.62
C PRO A 167 -7.56 -0.66 1.78
N GLU A 168 -8.72 -1.24 2.16
CA GLU A 168 -10.01 -0.52 2.17
C GLU A 168 -9.99 0.78 2.98
N ASP A 169 -9.30 0.79 4.12
CA ASP A 169 -9.14 1.96 4.99
C ASP A 169 -8.34 3.11 4.36
N ALA A 170 -7.50 2.81 3.37
CA ALA A 170 -6.68 3.78 2.65
C ALA A 170 -7.28 4.17 1.28
N LYS A 171 -8.33 3.50 0.79
CA LYS A 171 -8.90 3.80 -0.54
C LYS A 171 -9.57 5.17 -0.61
N GLU A 172 -10.33 5.52 0.41
CA GLU A 172 -11.07 6.80 0.44
C GLU A 172 -10.17 7.97 0.83
N SER A 173 -9.39 7.82 1.90
CA SER A 173 -8.50 8.87 2.41
C SER A 173 -7.26 9.10 1.54
N ARG A 174 -6.87 8.08 0.74
CA ARG A 174 -5.59 8.00 0.02
C ARG A 174 -4.36 8.21 0.91
N LEU A 175 -4.52 7.99 2.21
CA LEU A 175 -3.45 8.04 3.19
C LEU A 175 -3.09 6.62 3.59
N LEU A 176 -1.92 6.16 3.15
CA LEU A 176 -1.44 4.82 3.45
C LEU A 176 -0.39 4.86 4.56
N GLN A 177 -0.70 4.26 5.71
CA GLN A 177 0.27 4.00 6.77
C GLN A 177 1.18 2.84 6.35
N VAL A 178 2.50 3.05 6.31
CA VAL A 178 3.49 2.09 5.79
C VAL A 178 4.59 1.78 6.81
N PHE A 179 5.31 0.68 6.61
CA PHE A 179 6.58 0.48 7.33
C PHE A 179 7.72 1.23 6.63
N PRO A 180 8.83 1.54 7.32
CA PRO A 180 10.00 2.09 6.66
C PRO A 180 10.45 1.26 5.47
N GLY A 181 10.82 1.90 4.36
CA GLY A 181 11.31 1.25 3.16
C GLY A 181 10.95 2.00 1.87
N ARG A 182 11.29 1.40 0.73
CA ARG A 182 10.99 1.94 -0.59
C ARG A 182 9.70 1.33 -1.14
N TYR A 183 8.85 2.18 -1.68
CA TYR A 183 7.58 1.81 -2.28
C TYR A 183 7.47 2.35 -3.70
N VAL A 184 6.74 1.65 -4.56
CA VAL A 184 6.39 2.07 -5.92
C VAL A 184 4.89 2.31 -5.97
N VAL A 185 4.50 3.56 -6.20
CA VAL A 185 3.10 3.98 -6.32
C VAL A 185 2.77 4.15 -7.80
N SER A 186 1.65 3.61 -8.26
CA SER A 186 1.23 3.70 -9.66
C SER A 186 -0.29 3.64 -9.79
N VAL A 187 -0.80 4.08 -10.94
CA VAL A 187 -2.19 3.78 -11.33
C VAL A 187 -2.34 2.27 -11.49
N ALA A 188 -3.45 1.72 -10.98
CA ALA A 188 -3.80 0.32 -11.12
C ALA A 188 -3.99 -0.04 -12.61
N GLU A 189 -3.95 -1.33 -12.93
CA GLU A 189 -4.11 -1.77 -14.31
C GLU A 189 -5.45 -1.29 -14.91
N ASN A 190 -5.38 -0.41 -15.90
CA ASN A 190 -6.52 0.23 -16.53
C ASN A 190 -6.37 0.20 -18.06
N GLN A 191 -7.44 -0.02 -18.83
CA GLN A 191 -7.37 -0.09 -20.29
C GLN A 191 -7.26 1.28 -20.98
N LEU A 192 -7.77 2.31 -20.32
CA LEU A 192 -7.85 3.68 -20.82
C LEU A 192 -6.63 4.50 -20.38
N LEU A 193 -6.23 4.35 -19.11
CA LEU A 193 -5.28 5.23 -18.45
C LEU A 193 -4.01 4.49 -18.02
N GLU A 194 -2.91 5.21 -18.00
CA GLU A 194 -1.63 4.81 -17.42
C GLU A 194 -0.99 5.97 -16.68
N SER A 195 -0.05 5.69 -15.79
CA SER A 195 0.83 6.71 -15.22
C SER A 195 2.26 6.19 -15.19
N THR A 196 3.23 7.09 -15.17
CA THR A 196 4.60 6.72 -14.80
C THR A 196 4.61 6.32 -13.32
N PRO A 197 5.14 5.14 -12.94
CA PRO A 197 5.27 4.77 -11.54
C PRO A 197 6.21 5.72 -10.79
N ILE A 198 5.87 6.06 -9.55
CA ILE A 198 6.68 6.93 -8.69
C ILE A 198 7.26 6.11 -7.54
N THR A 199 8.55 6.27 -7.29
CA THR A 199 9.24 5.62 -6.18
C THR A 199 9.33 6.56 -4.98
N VAL A 200 9.04 6.05 -3.78
CA VAL A 200 9.05 6.81 -2.53
C VAL A 200 9.87 6.08 -1.49
N ASP A 201 10.78 6.80 -0.84
CA ASP A 201 11.54 6.32 0.31
C ASP A 201 10.87 6.77 1.60
N ALA A 202 9.95 5.96 2.12
CA ALA A 202 9.23 6.24 3.35
C ALA A 202 10.13 5.84 4.54
N GLY A 203 10.78 6.81 5.16
CA GLY A 203 11.63 6.58 6.33
C GLY A 203 10.95 6.92 7.65
N PHE A 204 10.52 8.18 7.77
CA PHE A 204 9.82 8.75 8.90
C PHE A 204 8.83 9.81 8.39
N GLY A 205 7.79 10.11 9.18
CA GLY A 205 6.84 11.17 8.89
C GLY A 205 5.97 10.92 7.65
N GLU A 206 5.40 12.00 7.13
CA GLU A 206 4.47 11.98 5.99
C GLU A 206 5.23 12.17 4.68
N ASN A 207 4.83 11.43 3.65
CA ASN A 207 5.41 11.48 2.31
C ASN A 207 4.28 11.72 1.31
N GLU A 208 4.45 12.67 0.39
CA GLU A 208 3.43 12.97 -0.60
C GLU A 208 3.82 12.44 -1.99
N VAL A 209 2.82 11.93 -2.71
CA VAL A 209 2.96 11.43 -4.08
C VAL A 209 1.81 11.96 -4.92
N THR A 210 2.14 12.58 -6.04
CA THR A 210 1.14 13.01 -7.03
C THR A 210 1.31 12.20 -8.30
N LEU A 211 0.31 11.39 -8.64
CA LEU A 211 0.23 10.68 -9.91
C LEU A 211 -0.38 11.59 -10.98
N GLU A 212 0.16 11.48 -12.19
CA GLU A 212 -0.33 12.14 -13.39
C GLU A 212 -0.83 11.08 -14.38
N PRO A 213 -2.11 10.64 -14.27
CA PRO A 213 -2.69 9.70 -15.23
C PRO A 213 -2.77 10.35 -16.61
N ARG A 214 -2.46 9.57 -17.64
CA ARG A 214 -2.57 9.94 -19.05
C ARG A 214 -3.28 8.84 -19.82
N ILE A 215 -3.91 9.19 -20.92
CA ILE A 215 -4.56 8.23 -21.81
C ILE A 215 -3.48 7.37 -22.50
N LYS A 216 -3.70 6.05 -22.53
CA LYS A 216 -2.82 5.11 -23.22
C LYS A 216 -2.83 5.37 -24.73
N ALA A 217 -1.67 5.26 -25.36
CA ALA A 217 -1.57 5.33 -26.82
C ALA A 217 -2.44 4.26 -27.52
N THR A 218 -2.58 3.07 -26.91
CA THR A 218 -3.46 2.02 -27.41
C THR A 218 -4.94 2.40 -27.34
N ALA A 219 -5.36 3.14 -26.31
CA ALA A 219 -6.72 3.64 -26.19
C ALA A 219 -7.02 4.74 -27.22
N GLN A 220 -6.05 5.65 -27.45
CA GLN A 220 -6.12 6.64 -28.52
C GLN A 220 -6.33 5.98 -29.89
N SER A 221 -5.46 5.03 -30.26
CA SER A 221 -5.58 4.34 -31.55
C SER A 221 -6.87 3.53 -31.68
N ALA A 222 -7.35 2.93 -30.59
CA ALA A 222 -8.63 2.20 -30.59
C ALA A 222 -9.82 3.13 -30.81
N ALA A 223 -9.83 4.31 -30.18
CA ALA A 223 -10.87 5.32 -30.40
C ALA A 223 -10.89 5.81 -31.84
N GLU A 224 -9.72 6.14 -32.41
CA GLU A 224 -9.60 6.57 -33.81
C GLU A 224 -10.13 5.52 -34.79
N ALA A 225 -9.80 4.24 -34.57
CA ALA A 225 -10.30 3.15 -35.39
C ALA A 225 -11.83 2.99 -35.30
N GLN A 226 -12.39 3.05 -34.09
CA GLN A 226 -13.82 2.90 -33.87
C GLN A 226 -14.64 4.08 -34.39
N VAL A 227 -14.15 5.31 -34.22
CA VAL A 227 -14.78 6.49 -34.81
C VAL A 227 -14.77 6.41 -36.32
N LYS A 228 -13.65 5.96 -36.92
CA LYS A 228 -13.57 5.73 -38.37
C LYS A 228 -14.57 4.68 -38.84
N GLU A 229 -14.71 3.57 -38.13
CA GLU A 229 -15.68 2.51 -38.46
C GLU A 229 -17.12 3.02 -38.35
N TYR A 230 -17.43 3.74 -37.27
CA TYR A 230 -18.72 4.38 -37.05
C TYR A 230 -19.09 5.36 -38.18
N LEU A 231 -18.17 6.24 -38.56
CA LEU A 231 -18.35 7.18 -39.68
C LEU A 231 -18.55 6.46 -41.03
N ASN A 232 -17.84 5.35 -41.28
CA ASN A 232 -18.08 4.53 -42.46
C ASN A 232 -19.45 3.83 -42.44
N GLY A 233 -19.89 3.40 -41.25
CA GLY A 233 -21.24 2.90 -41.02
C GLY A 233 -22.30 3.95 -41.37
N CYS A 234 -22.07 5.22 -41.03
CA CYS A 234 -22.95 6.33 -41.38
C CYS A 234 -23.13 6.51 -42.88
N VAL A 235 -22.05 6.43 -43.65
CA VAL A 235 -22.10 6.53 -45.12
C VAL A 235 -22.86 5.36 -45.76
N THR A 236 -22.74 4.15 -45.21
CA THR A 236 -23.23 2.92 -45.85
C THR A 236 -24.64 2.50 -45.43
N LYS A 237 -24.98 2.68 -44.14
CA LYS A 237 -26.20 2.13 -43.53
C LYS A 237 -27.17 3.19 -43.02
N ASN A 238 -26.81 4.48 -43.10
CA ASN A 238 -27.59 5.59 -42.58
C ASN A 238 -28.07 5.34 -41.14
N VAL A 239 -27.09 5.21 -40.23
CA VAL A 239 -27.33 4.99 -38.80
C VAL A 239 -28.01 6.24 -38.20
N GLU A 240 -28.90 6.07 -37.23
CA GLU A 240 -29.73 7.18 -36.71
C GLU A 240 -28.94 8.33 -36.08
N THR A 241 -27.72 8.09 -35.60
CA THR A 241 -26.92 9.07 -34.84
C THR A 241 -25.85 9.79 -35.67
N CYS A 242 -25.90 9.77 -37.00
CA CYS A 242 -24.79 10.27 -37.81
C CYS A 242 -24.51 11.78 -37.64
N PRO A 243 -23.22 12.20 -37.56
CA PRO A 243 -22.83 13.57 -37.27
C PRO A 243 -23.03 14.53 -38.45
N PHE A 244 -23.50 14.04 -39.59
CA PHE A 244 -23.85 14.82 -40.77
C PHE A 244 -25.22 14.41 -41.27
N THR A 245 -26.06 15.41 -41.57
CA THR A 245 -27.40 15.23 -42.13
C THR A 245 -27.55 16.07 -43.39
N SER A 246 -28.47 15.70 -44.28
CA SER A 246 -28.77 16.47 -45.48
C SER A 246 -30.26 16.41 -45.79
N SER A 247 -30.82 17.51 -46.30
CA SER A 247 -32.17 17.57 -46.86
C SER A 247 -32.26 17.10 -48.32
N ILE A 248 -31.14 16.62 -48.89
CA ILE A 248 -31.03 16.15 -50.27
C ILE A 248 -31.79 14.83 -50.43
N THR A 249 -32.51 14.68 -51.54
CA THR A 249 -33.21 13.43 -51.88
C THR A 249 -32.22 12.39 -52.38
N LYS A 250 -32.25 11.17 -51.81
CA LYS A 250 -31.32 10.06 -52.08
C LYS A 250 -29.85 10.50 -51.95
N PRO A 251 -29.42 10.96 -50.76
CA PRO A 251 -28.08 11.46 -50.57
C PRO A 251 -27.07 10.31 -50.67
N VAL A 252 -26.04 10.50 -51.49
CA VAL A 252 -24.86 9.64 -51.55
C VAL A 252 -23.72 10.37 -50.88
N TRP A 253 -23.33 9.87 -49.71
CA TRP A 253 -22.25 10.43 -48.90
C TRP A 253 -20.90 9.81 -49.25
N LYS A 254 -19.85 10.61 -49.12
CA LYS A 254 -18.46 10.17 -49.17
C LYS A 254 -17.65 10.99 -48.17
N ILE A 255 -16.88 10.32 -47.31
CA ILE A 255 -15.93 11.02 -46.43
C ILE A 255 -14.66 11.30 -47.22
N ASP A 256 -14.29 12.57 -47.34
CA ASP A 256 -13.07 13.01 -48.02
C ASP A 256 -11.90 13.09 -47.06
N THR A 257 -12.15 13.53 -45.83
CA THR A 257 -11.14 13.62 -44.77
C THR A 257 -11.78 13.30 -43.43
N TYR A 258 -11.17 12.38 -42.70
CA TYR A 258 -11.61 12.03 -41.34
C TYR A 258 -11.19 13.13 -40.35
N PRO A 259 -11.98 13.38 -39.29
CA PRO A 259 -11.58 14.30 -38.24
C PRO A 259 -10.34 13.78 -37.51
N THR A 260 -9.50 14.69 -37.05
CA THR A 260 -8.45 14.35 -36.07
C THR A 260 -9.05 14.45 -34.68
N LEU A 261 -8.83 13.43 -33.86
CA LEU A 261 -9.41 13.33 -32.53
C LEU A 261 -8.41 13.76 -31.45
N GLU A 262 -8.94 14.29 -30.35
CA GLU A 262 -8.23 14.49 -29.09
C GLU A 262 -9.04 13.79 -28.00
N LEU A 263 -8.37 12.98 -27.19
CA LEU A 263 -8.99 12.38 -26.02
C LEU A 263 -8.60 13.19 -24.79
N ARG A 264 -9.58 13.44 -23.92
CA ARG A 264 -9.41 14.12 -22.63
C ARG A 264 -9.93 13.26 -21.50
N ILE A 265 -9.37 13.45 -20.31
CA ILE A 265 -9.90 12.85 -19.08
C ILE A 265 -10.84 13.90 -18.47
N GLY A 266 -12.12 13.57 -18.33
CA GLY A 266 -13.11 14.40 -17.66
C GLY A 266 -12.93 14.41 -16.14
N ASP A 267 -13.62 15.33 -15.47
CA ASP A 267 -13.54 15.49 -14.00
C ASP A 267 -14.03 14.25 -13.24
N ASP A 268 -14.90 13.45 -13.87
CA ASP A 268 -15.42 12.17 -13.35
C ASP A 268 -14.54 10.97 -13.72
N GLY A 269 -13.43 11.19 -14.43
CA GLY A 269 -12.53 10.15 -14.92
C GLY A 269 -12.95 9.51 -16.24
N ALA A 270 -14.08 9.92 -16.83
CA ALA A 270 -14.48 9.44 -18.14
C ALA A 270 -13.50 9.93 -19.21
N VAL A 271 -13.20 9.09 -20.19
CA VAL A 271 -12.39 9.50 -21.34
C VAL A 271 -13.32 10.04 -22.42
N VAL A 272 -13.27 11.36 -22.62
CA VAL A 272 -14.05 12.07 -23.63
C VAL A 272 -13.26 12.08 -24.93
N VAL A 273 -13.95 11.76 -26.03
CA VAL A 273 -13.42 11.85 -27.39
C VAL A 273 -13.97 13.12 -28.02
N GLU A 274 -13.10 14.02 -28.44
CA GLU A 274 -13.48 15.27 -29.09
C GLU A 274 -12.76 15.43 -30.45
N THR A 275 -13.35 16.25 -31.32
CA THR A 275 -12.72 16.60 -32.59
C THR A 275 -11.75 17.76 -32.42
N LYS A 276 -10.46 17.50 -32.66
CA LYS A 276 -9.42 18.54 -32.73
C LYS A 276 -9.45 19.29 -34.06
N SER A 277 -9.70 18.57 -35.16
CA SER A 277 -9.86 19.18 -36.50
C SER A 277 -11.01 18.53 -37.24
N SER A 278 -11.96 19.33 -37.73
CA SER A 278 -13.16 18.84 -38.39
C SER A 278 -12.86 17.95 -39.59
N GLY A 279 -13.69 16.93 -39.77
CA GLY A 279 -13.73 16.11 -40.98
C GLY A 279 -14.44 16.84 -42.12
N LYS A 280 -14.33 16.30 -43.32
CA LYS A 280 -15.04 16.76 -44.52
C LYS A 280 -15.69 15.59 -45.23
N ALA A 281 -16.93 15.77 -45.61
CA ALA A 281 -17.66 14.83 -46.44
C ALA A 281 -18.24 15.55 -47.65
N THR A 282 -18.37 14.84 -48.76
CA THR A 282 -19.10 15.26 -49.95
C THR A 282 -20.43 14.53 -49.96
N VAL A 283 -21.52 15.27 -50.17
CA VAL A 283 -22.87 14.72 -50.40
C VAL A 283 -23.34 15.07 -51.79
N THR A 284 -23.80 14.07 -52.52
CA THR A 284 -24.37 14.23 -53.86
C THR A 284 -25.79 13.69 -53.90
N GLY A 285 -26.66 14.32 -54.70
CA GLY A 285 -28.02 13.85 -54.90
C GLY A 285 -28.89 14.88 -55.61
N THR A 286 -30.20 14.84 -55.35
CA THR A 286 -31.16 15.76 -55.98
C THR A 286 -31.72 16.74 -54.95
N GLY A 287 -31.54 18.03 -55.22
CA GLY A 287 -32.05 19.12 -54.38
C GLY A 287 -33.50 19.49 -54.69
N TYR A 288 -33.99 20.52 -54.00
CA TYR A 288 -35.31 21.08 -54.26
C TYR A 288 -35.40 21.61 -55.71
N GLY A 289 -36.44 21.21 -56.43
CA GLY A 289 -36.61 21.56 -57.85
C GLY A 289 -35.92 20.63 -58.86
N GLY A 290 -35.32 19.52 -58.42
CA GLY A 290 -34.83 18.46 -59.33
C GLY A 290 -33.39 18.65 -59.84
N TYR A 291 -32.70 19.69 -59.39
CA TYR A 291 -31.32 19.97 -59.80
C TYR A 291 -30.30 19.09 -59.04
N PRO A 292 -29.20 18.67 -59.68
CA PRO A 292 -28.12 17.97 -59.00
C PRO A 292 -27.46 18.89 -57.98
N VAL A 293 -27.25 18.37 -56.76
CA VAL A 293 -26.55 19.06 -55.67
C VAL A 293 -25.26 18.32 -55.36
N ASN A 294 -24.21 19.09 -55.06
CA ASN A 294 -22.91 18.60 -54.63
C ASN A 294 -22.38 19.55 -53.55
N ASP A 295 -22.53 19.16 -52.29
CA ASP A 295 -22.14 19.95 -51.14
C ASP A 295 -21.00 19.28 -50.38
N GLN A 296 -20.16 20.08 -49.72
CA GLN A 296 -19.01 19.59 -48.96
C GLN A 296 -19.04 20.05 -47.50
N PRO A 297 -19.99 19.55 -46.69
CA PRO A 297 -20.05 19.92 -45.27
C PRO A 297 -18.82 19.44 -44.50
N SER A 298 -18.41 20.28 -43.54
CA SER A 298 -17.54 19.86 -42.45
C SER A 298 -18.36 19.27 -41.31
N PHE A 299 -17.82 18.28 -40.61
CA PHE A 299 -18.47 17.66 -39.46
C PHE A 299 -17.50 17.43 -38.31
N THR A 300 -18.05 17.31 -37.11
CA THR A 300 -17.33 16.97 -35.88
C THR A 300 -17.95 15.73 -35.26
N VAL A 301 -17.15 15.01 -34.49
CA VAL A 301 -17.56 13.86 -33.69
C VAL A 301 -17.16 14.12 -32.25
N ALA A 302 -18.09 13.84 -31.35
CA ALA A 302 -17.88 13.81 -29.92
C ALA A 302 -18.49 12.53 -29.33
N GLY A 303 -18.02 12.12 -28.16
CA GLY A 303 -18.55 10.97 -27.46
C GLY A 303 -17.65 10.52 -26.32
N LEU A 304 -17.92 9.32 -25.81
CA LEU A 304 -17.17 8.72 -24.72
C LEU A 304 -16.44 7.46 -25.17
N LEU A 305 -15.26 7.21 -24.61
CA LEU A 305 -14.57 5.94 -24.72
C LEU A 305 -14.72 5.17 -23.41
N ILE A 306 -15.55 4.13 -23.44
CA ILE A 306 -15.88 3.32 -22.26
C ILE A 306 -15.25 1.93 -22.34
N VAL A 307 -15.12 1.26 -21.20
CA VAL A 307 -14.72 -0.16 -21.13
C VAL A 307 -15.98 -1.00 -20.94
N GLU A 308 -16.36 -1.78 -21.95
CA GLU A 308 -17.47 -2.72 -21.89
C GLU A 308 -16.93 -4.15 -22.01
N GLN A 309 -17.17 -5.00 -21.00
CA GLN A 309 -16.68 -6.39 -20.97
C GLN A 309 -15.17 -6.52 -21.23
N GLY A 310 -14.38 -5.57 -20.70
CA GLY A 310 -12.92 -5.56 -20.89
C GLY A 310 -12.49 -5.21 -22.32
N LYS A 311 -13.34 -4.54 -23.10
CA LYS A 311 -13.00 -3.99 -24.41
C LYS A 311 -13.34 -2.51 -24.47
N LEU A 312 -12.48 -1.75 -25.14
CA LEU A 312 -12.74 -0.34 -25.42
C LEU A 312 -13.88 -0.21 -26.42
N LYS A 313 -14.86 0.64 -26.12
CA LYS A 313 -15.99 0.94 -26.98
C LYS A 313 -16.21 2.44 -27.08
N PHE A 314 -16.26 2.96 -28.30
CA PHE A 314 -16.68 4.33 -28.56
C PHE A 314 -18.21 4.43 -28.54
N GLN A 315 -18.73 5.36 -27.75
CA GLN A 315 -20.14 5.71 -27.68
C GLN A 315 -20.32 7.15 -28.17
N PRO A 316 -20.92 7.36 -29.36
CA PRO A 316 -21.15 8.70 -29.88
C PRO A 316 -22.13 9.47 -29.00
N GLU A 317 -21.90 10.78 -28.87
CA GLU A 317 -22.88 11.70 -28.30
C GLU A 317 -24.03 11.90 -29.31
N SER A 318 -25.26 11.92 -28.82
CA SER A 318 -26.49 12.05 -29.63
C SER A 318 -26.82 13.49 -29.97
#